data_AF-A0A6N9UZG8-F1
#
_entry.id   AF-A0A6N9UZG8-F1
#
_cell.length_a   1.000
_cell.length_b   1.000
_cell.length_c   1.000
_cell.angle_alpha   90.00
_cell.angle_beta   90.00
_cell.angle_gamma   90.00
#
_symmetry.space_group_name_H-M   'P 1'
#
loop_
_entity.id
_entity.type
_entity.pdbx_description
1 polymer ?
#
loop_
_entity_poly.entity_id
_entity_poly.type
_entity_poly.pdbx_seq_one_letter_code
_entity_poly.pdbx_strand_id
1 'polypeptide(L)'
;AAAAAAAAAASEDGPRLSELEALVAQSRQAGMVVELSVDGELRPYAPEVEQTAFRVVQEALTNVHKHAAGAKTWVRLAHRGAEVAMQVENGPSDAAVADAGLPSGGNGLVGMRERVLALGGVFVSGPTDAGGFRVSAVLPDASGAAGV
;
A
#
# COMPACT_ATOMS: atom_id res chain seq x y z
N ALA A 1 -12.59 -29.98 -11.97
CA ALA A 1 -12.48 -29.50 -13.36
C ALA A 1 -11.49 -28.35 -13.37
N ALA A 2 -10.49 -28.47 -14.23
CA ALA A 2 -9.32 -27.61 -14.28
C ALA A 2 -9.60 -26.24 -14.89
N ALA A 3 -8.67 -25.33 -14.60
CA ALA A 3 -8.28 -24.13 -15.35
C ALA A 3 -9.06 -22.82 -15.10
N ALA A 4 -8.47 -21.94 -14.29
CA ALA A 4 -8.00 -20.63 -14.77
C ALA A 4 -6.93 -20.05 -13.81
N ALA A 5 -5.79 -20.73 -13.71
CA ALA A 5 -4.53 -20.03 -13.55
C ALA A 5 -4.16 -19.52 -14.95
N ALA A 6 -4.30 -18.22 -15.18
CA ALA A 6 -3.79 -17.57 -16.37
C ALA A 6 -3.49 -16.09 -16.09
N ALA A 7 -2.20 -15.83 -15.95
CA ALA A 7 -1.52 -14.59 -16.29
C ALA A 7 -1.97 -13.31 -15.55
N ALA A 8 -1.36 -13.10 -14.39
CA ALA A 8 -0.66 -11.83 -14.21
C ALA A 8 0.38 -11.77 -15.35
N ALA A 9 0.00 -11.18 -16.48
CA ALA A 9 0.99 -10.68 -17.41
C ALA A 9 1.78 -9.66 -16.60
N ALA A 10 2.95 -10.06 -16.11
CA ALA A 10 3.95 -9.13 -15.65
C ALA A 10 4.19 -8.23 -16.87
N SER A 11 3.54 -7.08 -16.88
CA SER A 11 3.85 -6.03 -17.82
C SER A 11 5.34 -5.78 -17.65
N GLU A 12 6.09 -5.65 -18.74
CA GLU A 12 7.54 -5.46 -18.68
C GLU A 12 7.94 -4.19 -17.86
N ASP A 13 6.95 -3.36 -17.50
CA ASP A 13 7.02 -2.16 -16.65
C ASP A 13 6.66 -2.36 -15.15
N GLY A 14 6.28 -3.56 -14.69
CA GLY A 14 5.87 -3.81 -13.31
C GLY A 14 4.46 -3.31 -12.94
N PRO A 15 4.04 -3.48 -11.67
CA PRO A 15 2.65 -3.21 -11.25
C PRO A 15 2.33 -1.72 -11.15
N ARG A 16 1.08 -1.36 -11.50
CA ARG A 16 0.60 0.03 -11.61
C ARG A 16 -0.55 0.34 -10.66
N LEU A 17 -0.83 1.63 -10.47
CA LEU A 17 -1.93 2.09 -9.62
C LEU A 17 -3.32 1.66 -10.12
N SER A 18 -3.47 1.45 -11.43
CA SER A 18 -4.69 0.89 -12.02
C SER A 18 -5.03 -0.52 -11.52
N GLU A 19 -4.06 -1.24 -10.96
CA GLU A 19 -4.23 -2.60 -10.43
C GLU A 19 -4.62 -2.61 -8.95
N LEU A 20 -4.74 -1.44 -8.30
CA LEU A 20 -5.04 -1.34 -6.87
C LEU A 20 -6.41 -1.91 -6.50
N GLU A 21 -7.41 -1.72 -7.35
CA GLU A 21 -8.74 -2.32 -7.16
C GLU A 21 -8.68 -3.84 -7.16
N ALA A 22 -7.92 -4.42 -8.09
CA ALA A 22 -7.71 -5.85 -8.18
C ALA A 22 -6.94 -6.39 -6.96
N LEU A 23 -5.94 -5.65 -6.47
CA LEU A 23 -5.21 -6.01 -5.24
C LEU A 23 -6.16 -6.04 -4.03
N VAL A 24 -6.99 -5.01 -3.85
CA VAL A 24 -7.97 -4.94 -2.75
C VAL A 24 -9.01 -6.06 -2.88
N ALA A 25 -9.49 -6.34 -4.09
CA ALA A 25 -10.41 -7.45 -4.33
C ALA A 25 -9.79 -8.81 -3.95
N GLN A 26 -8.52 -9.04 -4.27
CA GLN A 26 -7.80 -10.25 -3.86
C GLN A 26 -7.66 -10.33 -2.33
N SER A 27 -7.34 -9.22 -1.66
CA SER A 27 -7.30 -9.17 -0.20
C SER A 27 -8.64 -9.51 0.44
N ARG A 28 -9.77 -9.05 -0.14
CA ARG A 28 -11.12 -9.43 0.31
C ARG A 28 -11.38 -10.92 0.14
N GLN A 29 -11.01 -11.49 -1.01
CA GLN A 29 -11.15 -12.93 -1.28
C GLN A 29 -10.30 -13.77 -0.30
N ALA A 30 -9.16 -13.23 0.15
CA ALA A 30 -8.33 -13.82 1.20
C ALA A 30 -8.88 -13.60 2.64
N GLY A 31 -10.08 -13.04 2.79
CA GLY A 31 -10.76 -12.90 4.08
C GLY A 31 -10.52 -11.58 4.82
N MET A 32 -9.86 -10.59 4.21
CA MET A 32 -9.70 -9.27 4.83
C MET A 32 -10.98 -8.42 4.70
N VAL A 33 -11.35 -7.72 5.79
CA VAL A 33 -12.39 -6.70 5.78
C VAL A 33 -11.77 -5.38 5.36
N VAL A 34 -11.62 -5.16 4.05
CA VAL A 34 -10.95 -3.98 3.49
C VAL A 34 -11.86 -3.11 2.62
N GLU A 35 -11.83 -1.80 2.86
CA GLU A 35 -12.48 -0.76 2.06
C GLU A 35 -11.44 0.04 1.29
N LEU A 36 -11.71 0.35 0.02
CA LEU A 36 -10.87 1.23 -0.82
C LEU A 36 -11.65 2.52 -1.10
N SER A 37 -10.99 3.65 -0.93
CA SER A 37 -11.47 4.97 -1.35
C SER A 37 -10.42 5.62 -2.23
N VAL A 38 -10.84 6.11 -3.39
CA VAL A 38 -9.98 6.84 -4.33
C VAL A 38 -10.56 8.23 -4.50
N ASP A 39 -9.74 9.24 -4.19
CA ASP A 39 -10.09 10.65 -4.28
C ASP A 39 -9.25 11.35 -5.37
N GLY A 40 -9.88 12.25 -6.12
CA GLY A 40 -9.25 12.95 -7.23
C GLY A 40 -9.26 12.16 -8.54
N GLU A 41 -8.80 12.79 -9.61
CA GLU A 41 -8.75 12.16 -10.94
C GLU A 41 -7.44 11.39 -11.13
N LEU A 42 -7.55 10.16 -11.64
CA LEU A 42 -6.39 9.37 -12.03
C LEU A 42 -5.59 10.12 -13.08
N ARG A 43 -4.28 10.11 -12.91
CA ARG A 43 -3.33 10.79 -13.77
C ARG A 43 -2.11 9.92 -13.97
N PRO A 44 -1.43 10.03 -15.13
CA PRO A 44 -0.23 9.27 -15.39
C PRO A 44 0.88 9.72 -14.45
N TYR A 45 1.49 8.77 -13.74
CA TYR A 45 2.70 8.97 -12.96
C TYR A 45 3.88 8.27 -13.65
N ALA A 46 5.11 8.64 -13.26
CA ALA A 46 6.28 7.86 -13.65
C ALA A 46 6.13 6.39 -13.20
N PRO A 47 6.60 5.41 -13.99
CA PRO A 47 6.49 3.99 -13.65
C PRO A 47 7.03 3.65 -12.26
N GLU A 48 8.13 4.28 -11.83
CA GLU A 48 8.70 4.06 -10.50
C GLU A 48 7.79 4.55 -9.37
N VAL A 49 7.03 5.63 -9.59
CA VAL A 49 6.05 6.16 -8.64
C VAL A 49 4.86 5.20 -8.53
N GLU A 50 4.32 4.75 -9.66
CA GLU A 50 3.21 3.79 -9.66
C GLU A 50 3.62 2.48 -8.97
N GLN A 51 4.80 1.96 -9.30
CA GLN A 51 5.31 0.72 -8.74
C GLN A 51 5.58 0.85 -7.23
N THR A 52 6.18 1.95 -6.79
CA THR A 52 6.44 2.20 -5.38
C THR A 52 5.12 2.35 -4.60
N ALA A 53 4.16 3.09 -5.14
CA ALA A 53 2.85 3.26 -4.54
C ALA A 53 2.11 1.92 -4.38
N PHE A 54 2.07 1.13 -5.46
CA PHE A 54 1.47 -0.20 -5.45
C PHE A 54 2.12 -1.10 -4.40
N ARG A 55 3.46 -1.12 -4.35
CA ARG A 55 4.20 -1.95 -3.38
C ARG A 55 3.99 -1.52 -1.94
N VAL A 56 3.85 -0.22 -1.67
CA VAL A 56 3.52 0.27 -0.31
C VAL A 56 2.16 -0.27 0.11
N VAL A 57 1.14 -0.17 -0.74
CA VAL A 57 -0.20 -0.66 -0.39
C VAL A 57 -0.22 -2.20 -0.26
N GLN A 58 0.43 -2.92 -1.18
CA GLN A 58 0.53 -4.38 -1.13
C GLN A 58 1.20 -4.87 0.15
N GLU A 59 2.35 -4.31 0.50
CA GLU A 59 3.09 -4.73 1.70
C GLU A 59 2.33 -4.35 2.97
N ALA A 60 1.69 -3.17 3.00
CA ALA A 60 0.86 -2.76 4.12
C ALA A 60 -0.36 -3.68 4.32
N LEU A 61 -1.07 -4.06 3.26
CA LEU A 61 -2.17 -5.02 3.34
C LEU A 61 -1.69 -6.40 3.79
N THR A 62 -0.51 -6.83 3.33
CA THR A 62 0.12 -8.08 3.77
C THR A 62 0.44 -8.02 5.27
N ASN A 63 0.95 -6.90 5.77
CA ASN A 63 1.21 -6.71 7.19
C ASN A 63 -0.08 -6.75 8.01
N VAL A 64 -1.15 -6.09 7.56
CA VAL A 64 -2.45 -6.15 8.23
C VAL A 64 -2.98 -7.59 8.25
N HIS A 65 -2.91 -8.32 7.14
CA HIS A 65 -3.34 -9.72 7.09
C HIS A 65 -2.59 -10.61 8.09
N LYS A 66 -1.27 -10.40 8.23
CA LYS A 66 -0.41 -11.17 9.15
C LYS A 66 -0.57 -10.80 10.62
N HIS A 67 -0.77 -9.52 10.91
CA HIS A 67 -0.63 -8.98 12.28
C HIS A 67 -1.94 -8.47 12.89
N ALA A 68 -2.95 -8.21 12.08
CA ALA A 68 -4.24 -7.66 12.50
C ALA A 68 -5.39 -8.36 11.77
N ALA A 69 -5.32 -9.70 11.67
CA ALA A 69 -6.35 -10.50 11.04
C ALA A 69 -7.73 -10.18 11.63
N GLY A 70 -8.75 -10.04 10.76
CA GLY A 70 -10.10 -9.67 11.15
C GLY A 70 -10.34 -8.18 11.43
N ALA A 71 -9.28 -7.35 11.55
CA ALA A 71 -9.45 -5.92 11.74
C ALA A 71 -10.06 -5.27 10.49
N LYS A 72 -11.01 -4.35 10.70
CA LYS A 72 -11.49 -3.49 9.62
C LYS A 72 -10.34 -2.64 9.10
N THR A 73 -10.16 -2.63 7.78
CA THR A 73 -9.03 -2.02 7.09
C THR A 73 -9.51 -1.03 6.06
N TRP A 74 -8.81 0.09 5.93
CA TRP A 74 -9.08 1.15 4.97
C TRP A 74 -7.83 1.41 4.15
N VAL A 75 -8.00 1.41 2.83
CA VAL A 75 -7.02 1.90 1.86
C VAL A 75 -7.57 3.18 1.27
N ARG A 76 -6.80 4.26 1.36
CA ARG A 76 -7.14 5.55 0.76
C ARG A 76 -6.04 5.93 -0.22
N LEU A 77 -6.44 6.27 -1.44
CA LEU A 77 -5.57 6.83 -2.46
C LEU A 77 -6.10 8.20 -2.84
N ALA A 78 -5.26 9.23 -2.83
CA ALA A 78 -5.64 10.58 -3.21
C ALA A 78 -4.68 11.11 -4.27
N HIS A 79 -5.21 11.40 -5.45
CA HIS A 79 -4.52 12.09 -6.53
C HIS A 79 -4.62 13.60 -6.29
N ARG A 80 -3.50 14.25 -6.03
CA ARG A 80 -3.45 15.70 -5.72
C ARG A 80 -2.48 16.40 -6.65
N GLY A 81 -2.87 17.50 -7.31
CA GLY A 81 -1.98 18.43 -8.04
C GLY A 81 -0.65 17.86 -8.58
N ALA A 82 0.39 17.77 -7.74
CA ALA A 82 1.74 17.29 -8.07
C ALA A 82 2.21 16.06 -7.24
N GLU A 83 1.31 15.28 -6.65
CA GLU A 83 1.62 14.12 -5.81
C GLU A 83 0.52 13.03 -5.84
N VAL A 84 0.87 11.83 -5.37
CA VAL A 84 -0.07 10.80 -4.97
C VAL A 84 0.13 10.51 -3.48
N ALA A 85 -0.95 10.62 -2.72
CA ALA A 85 -0.98 10.25 -1.31
C ALA A 85 -1.69 8.93 -1.12
N MET A 86 -1.14 8.06 -0.29
CA MET A 86 -1.74 6.78 0.06
C MET A 86 -1.70 6.55 1.56
N GLN A 87 -2.74 5.91 2.07
CA GLN A 87 -2.86 5.53 3.46
C GLN A 87 -3.48 4.13 3.56
N VAL A 88 -2.87 3.28 4.38
CA VAL A 88 -3.43 2.00 4.78
C VAL A 88 -3.53 2.00 6.29
N GLU A 89 -4.74 1.81 6.80
CA GLU A 89 -5.02 1.82 8.24
C GLU A 89 -5.93 0.65 8.60
N ASN A 90 -5.63 -0.03 9.70
CA ASN A 90 -6.54 -1.00 10.29
C ASN A 90 -7.03 -0.51 11.65
N GLY A 91 -8.23 -0.92 12.04
CA GLY A 91 -8.76 -0.77 13.39
C GLY A 91 -8.14 -1.75 14.38
N PRO A 92 -8.64 -1.80 15.62
CA PRO A 92 -8.18 -2.77 16.61
C PRO A 92 -8.47 -4.20 16.14
N SER A 93 -7.60 -5.14 16.53
CA SER A 93 -7.77 -6.58 16.30
C SER A 93 -7.84 -7.29 17.65
N ASP A 94 -8.68 -8.32 17.75
CA ASP A 94 -8.76 -9.24 18.89
C ASP A 94 -7.54 -10.16 18.99
N ALA A 95 -6.65 -10.15 17.99
CA ALA A 95 -5.34 -10.78 18.11
C ALA A 95 -4.60 -10.10 19.27
N ALA A 96 -4.69 -10.71 20.46
CA ALA A 96 -4.03 -10.30 21.68
C ALA A 96 -2.64 -9.81 21.31
N VAL A 97 -2.39 -8.51 21.53
CA VAL A 97 -1.16 -7.77 21.23
C VAL A 97 0.00 -8.75 21.28
N ALA A 98 0.39 -9.28 20.12
CA ALA A 98 1.50 -10.19 20.03
C ALA A 98 2.74 -9.31 20.16
N ASP A 99 3.03 -9.01 21.42
CA ASP A 99 4.24 -8.43 21.97
C ASP A 99 4.72 -7.13 21.31
N ALA A 100 4.76 -6.08 22.14
CA ALA A 100 5.57 -4.91 21.91
C ALA A 100 7.07 -5.31 21.90
N GLY A 101 7.58 -5.91 20.81
CA GLY A 101 8.90 -6.54 20.92
C GLY A 101 9.55 -7.28 19.74
N LEU A 102 9.21 -7.02 18.46
CA LEU A 102 9.95 -7.46 17.22
C LEU A 102 10.07 -8.99 16.95
N PRO A 103 10.45 -9.46 15.74
CA PRO A 103 10.18 -8.99 14.37
C PRO A 103 9.75 -10.14 13.43
N SER A 104 8.64 -10.03 12.68
CA SER A 104 8.62 -10.66 11.35
C SER A 104 9.15 -9.64 10.32
N GLY A 105 10.44 -9.34 10.43
CA GLY A 105 11.20 -8.50 9.51
C GLY A 105 10.82 -7.01 9.51
N GLY A 106 11.46 -6.21 10.36
CA GLY A 106 11.44 -4.73 10.24
C GLY A 106 11.82 -4.22 8.83
N ASN A 107 12.37 -5.10 7.99
CA ASN A 107 12.64 -4.91 6.56
C ASN A 107 11.40 -4.46 5.75
N GLY A 108 10.17 -4.87 6.09
CA GLY A 108 8.99 -4.49 5.31
C GLY A 108 8.72 -2.98 5.36
N LEU A 109 8.66 -2.43 6.58
CA LEU A 109 8.50 -0.99 6.82
C LEU A 109 9.74 -0.19 6.42
N VAL A 110 10.95 -0.72 6.70
CA VAL A 110 12.20 -0.08 6.27
C VAL A 110 12.28 -0.01 4.74
N GLY A 111 12.02 -1.10 4.03
CA GLY A 111 12.05 -1.12 2.57
C GLY A 111 10.95 -0.27 1.93
N MET A 112 9.75 -0.21 2.53
CA MET A 112 8.73 0.76 2.10
C MET A 112 9.22 2.20 2.26
N ARG A 113 9.80 2.52 3.43
CA ARG A 113 10.34 3.85 3.72
C ARG A 113 11.46 4.22 2.74
N GLU A 114 12.43 3.34 2.54
CA GLU A 114 13.57 3.56 1.65
C GLU A 114 13.10 3.84 0.21
N ARG A 115 12.18 3.05 -0.33
CA ARG A 115 11.63 3.27 -1.67
C ARG A 115 10.91 4.60 -1.80
N VAL A 116 10.09 4.96 -0.80
CA VAL A 116 9.37 6.24 -0.81
C VAL A 116 10.33 7.42 -0.73
N LEU A 117 11.33 7.35 0.16
CA LEU A 117 12.35 8.40 0.30
C LEU A 117 13.24 8.52 -0.95
N ALA A 118 13.54 7.40 -1.63
CA ALA A 118 14.34 7.40 -2.86
C ALA A 118 13.68 8.20 -4.00
N LEU A 119 12.35 8.32 -3.99
CA LEU A 119 11.58 9.13 -4.95
C LEU A 119 11.30 10.56 -4.44
N GLY A 120 11.94 10.99 -3.36
CA GLY A 120 11.67 12.31 -2.75
C GLY A 120 10.32 12.40 -2.03
N GLY A 121 9.70 11.26 -1.73
CA GLY A 121 8.43 11.19 -1.02
C GLY A 121 8.57 11.30 0.50
N VAL A 122 7.43 11.21 1.19
CA VAL A 122 7.31 11.23 2.64
C VAL A 122 6.68 9.93 3.11
N PHE A 123 7.24 9.29 4.14
CA PHE A 123 6.71 8.05 4.71
C PHE A 123 6.58 8.15 6.23
N VAL A 124 5.40 7.77 6.73
CA VAL A 124 5.08 7.69 8.16
C VAL A 124 4.38 6.37 8.44
N SER A 125 4.76 5.70 9.51
CA SER A 125 4.05 4.53 10.02
C SER A 125 4.05 4.49 11.54
N GLY A 126 3.01 3.89 12.13
CA GLY A 126 2.90 3.74 13.57
C GLY A 126 1.53 3.27 14.05
N PRO A 127 1.40 2.98 15.35
CA PRO A 127 0.11 2.68 15.97
C PRO A 127 -0.82 3.90 15.92
N THR A 128 -2.13 3.66 15.97
CA THR A 128 -3.16 4.71 16.06
C THR A 128 -3.77 4.76 17.46
N ASP A 129 -4.30 5.91 17.86
CA ASP A 129 -4.98 6.07 19.17
C ASP A 129 -6.22 5.17 19.30
N ALA A 130 -6.79 4.73 18.17
CA ALA A 130 -7.91 3.80 18.11
C ALA A 130 -7.49 2.32 18.33
N GLY A 131 -6.21 2.05 18.61
CA GLY A 131 -5.69 0.70 18.83
C GLY A 131 -5.33 -0.05 17.55
N GLY A 132 -5.18 0.66 16.44
CA GLY A 132 -4.83 0.13 15.13
C GLY A 132 -3.39 0.42 14.72
N PHE A 133 -3.10 0.25 13.43
CA PHE A 133 -1.82 0.64 12.82
C PHE A 133 -2.07 1.39 11.51
N ARG A 134 -1.26 2.40 11.24
CA ARG A 134 -1.33 3.22 10.03
C ARG A 134 0.01 3.22 9.31
N VAL A 135 -0.05 3.07 8.00
CA VAL A 135 1.01 3.40 7.05
C VAL A 135 0.51 4.54 6.17
N SER A 136 1.32 5.57 5.97
CA SER A 136 1.01 6.71 5.12
C SER A 136 2.23 7.08 4.30
N ALA A 137 2.03 7.26 3.00
CA ALA A 137 3.07 7.68 2.08
C ALA A 137 2.56 8.77 1.13
N VAL A 138 3.42 9.70 0.77
CA VAL A 138 3.19 10.68 -0.28
C VAL A 138 4.35 10.58 -1.24
N LEU A 139 4.05 10.43 -2.53
CA LEU A 139 5.05 10.43 -3.60
C LEU A 139 4.80 11.64 -4.50
N PRO A 140 5.81 12.47 -4.79
CA PRO A 140 5.67 13.50 -5.78
C PRO A 140 5.43 12.87 -7.16
N ASP A 141 4.68 13.56 -7.99
CA ASP A 141 4.60 13.27 -9.41
C ASP A 141 5.95 13.66 -10.01
N ALA A 142 6.83 12.66 -10.11
CA ALA A 142 8.06 12.77 -10.86
C ALA A 142 7.74 12.78 -12.37
N SER A 143 6.94 13.74 -12.84
CA SER A 143 6.82 14.06 -14.26
C SER A 143 8.13 14.71 -14.69
N GLY A 144 9.15 13.87 -14.86
CA GLY A 144 10.48 14.23 -15.36
C GLY A 144 11.26 15.20 -14.49
N ALA A 145 12.39 14.75 -13.96
CA ALA A 145 13.55 15.63 -13.98
C ALA A 145 13.86 15.94 -15.46
N ALA A 146 13.21 16.96 -16.02
CA ALA A 146 13.75 17.67 -17.15
C ALA A 146 15.01 18.36 -16.64
N GLY A 147 16.15 17.93 -17.15
CA GLY A 147 17.44 18.49 -16.78
C GLY A 147 17.46 20.00 -16.90
N VAL A 148 18.07 20.63 -15.90
CA VAL A 148 18.79 21.90 -16.00
C VAL A 148 20.04 21.80 -15.14
#